data_AF-A0AAP2QBK1-F1
#
_entry.id   AF-A0AAP2QBK1-F1
#
_cell.length_a   1.000
_cell.length_b   1.000
_cell.length_c   1.000
_cell.angle_alpha   90.00
_cell.angle_beta   90.00
_cell.angle_gamma   90.00
#
_symmetry.space_group_name_H-M   'P 1'
#
loop_
_entity.id
_entity.type
_entity.pdbx_description
1 polymer ?
#
loop_
_entity_poly.entity_id
_entity_poly.type
_entity_poly.pdbx_seq_one_letter_code
_entity_poly.pdbx_strand_id
1 'polypeptide(L)' 'LNGIDANVTVIEDNYRPEFMPTTEKVLMEIVSEKGTNKILGAQFLSKYDITQSANTLSVAIQNGMTLEDLALQDFFFQPH' A
#
# COMPACT_ATOMS: atom_id res chain seq x y z
N LEU A 1 -0.48 -17.69 -11.70
CA LEU A 1 -0.10 -16.35 -12.22
C LEU A 1 1.02 -16.52 -13.24
N ASN A 2 0.79 -17.30 -14.31
CA ASN A 2 1.86 -17.63 -15.26
C ASN A 2 1.78 -16.65 -16.43
N GLY A 3 2.74 -15.73 -16.51
CA GLY A 3 2.94 -14.85 -17.67
C GLY A 3 2.80 -13.34 -17.42
N ILE A 4 2.48 -12.90 -16.20
CA ILE A 4 2.52 -11.46 -15.87
C ILE A 4 3.92 -11.15 -15.35
N ASP A 5 4.65 -10.30 -16.08
CA ASP A 5 5.94 -9.79 -15.62
C ASP A 5 5.69 -8.71 -14.56
N ALA A 6 6.08 -9.01 -13.33
CA ALA A 6 5.73 -8.19 -12.17
C ALA A 6 6.96 -7.80 -11.34
N ASN A 7 6.88 -6.61 -10.74
CA ASN A 7 7.75 -6.18 -9.65
C ASN A 7 7.05 -6.45 -8.31
N VAL A 8 7.84 -6.78 -7.30
CA VAL A 8 7.37 -6.92 -5.92
C VAL A 8 8.23 -6.01 -5.04
N THR A 9 7.58 -5.16 -4.26
CA THR A 9 8.24 -4.27 -3.30
C THR A 9 7.67 -4.54 -1.92
N VAL A 10 8.56 -4.72 -0.94
CA VAL A 10 8.21 -4.94 0.46
C VAL A 10 8.72 -3.76 1.29
N ILE A 11 7.86 -3.18 2.12
CA ILE A 11 8.16 -2.03 2.99
C ILE A 11 7.61 -2.34 4.37
N GLU A 12 8.38 -2.00 5.41
CA GLU A 12 7.91 -2.04 6.79
C GLU A 12 8.15 -0.67 7.42
N ASP A 13 7.10 -0.04 7.93
CA ASP A 13 7.18 1.25 8.61
C ASP A 13 6.09 1.39 9.69
N ASN A 14 6.24 2.35 10.58
CA ASN A 14 5.22 2.72 11.56
C ASN A 14 4.02 3.38 10.87
N TYR A 15 2.79 2.96 11.18
CA TYR A 15 1.59 3.55 10.54
C TYR A 15 1.37 5.04 10.87
N ARG A 16 1.94 5.49 11.99
CA ARG A 16 1.98 6.88 12.42
C ARG A 16 3.31 7.22 13.10
N PRO A 17 3.68 8.50 13.22
CA PRO A 17 5.00 8.91 13.69
C PRO A 17 5.37 8.40 15.10
N GLU A 18 6.66 8.21 15.32
CA GLU A 18 7.24 7.67 16.57
C GLU A 18 7.12 8.62 17.77
N PHE A 19 6.87 9.91 17.55
CA PHE A 19 6.63 10.87 18.63
C PHE A 19 5.23 10.73 19.25
N MET A 20 4.35 9.92 18.65
CA MET A 20 3.03 9.63 19.21
C MET A 20 3.14 8.69 20.42
N PRO A 21 2.18 8.71 21.37
CA PRO A 21 2.25 7.87 22.57
C PRO A 21 2.39 6.36 22.30
N THR A 22 1.83 5.88 21.19
CA THR A 22 2.02 4.51 20.70
C THR A 22 2.08 4.52 19.18
N THR A 23 2.69 3.50 18.58
CA THR A 23 2.60 3.22 17.15
C THR A 23 2.78 1.72 16.93
N GLU A 24 2.39 1.23 15.75
CA GLU A 24 2.55 -0.17 15.36
C GLU A 24 3.13 -0.25 13.96
N LYS A 25 3.93 -1.28 13.71
CA LYS A 25 4.50 -1.53 12.39
C LYS A 25 3.42 -2.03 11.43
N VAL A 26 3.52 -1.59 10.18
CA VAL A 26 2.78 -2.12 9.04
C VAL A 26 3.81 -2.67 8.08
N LEU A 27 3.77 -3.99 7.89
CA LEU A 27 4.46 -4.65 6.80
C LEU A 27 3.52 -4.62 5.58
N MET A 28 3.98 -4.01 4.49
CA MET A 28 3.27 -3.94 3.22
C MET A 28 4.09 -4.66 2.15
N GLU A 29 3.42 -5.46 1.34
CA GLU A 29 3.95 -5.93 0.05
C GLU A 29 3.03 -5.39 -1.05
N ILE A 30 3.59 -4.78 -2.09
CA ILE A 30 2.85 -4.33 -3.27
C ILE A 30 3.43 -4.96 -4.53
N VAL A 31 2.54 -5.43 -5.40
CA VAL A 31 2.87 -6.07 -6.67
C VAL A 31 2.40 -5.17 -7.81
N SER A 32 3.29 -4.87 -8.76
CA SER A 32 2.98 -4.05 -9.93
C SER A 32 3.44 -4.68 -11.23
N GLU A 33 2.80 -4.35 -12.35
CA GLU A 33 3.19 -4.80 -13.67
C GLU A 33 4.45 -4.08 -14.15
N LYS A 34 5.42 -4.81 -14.71
CA LYS A 34 6.63 -4.19 -15.28
C LYS A 34 6.30 -3.38 -16.53
N GLY A 35 6.89 -2.19 -16.63
CA GLY A 35 6.75 -1.28 -17.78
C GLY A 35 5.58 -0.30 -17.67
N THR A 36 4.49 -0.66 -16.97
CA THR A 36 3.33 0.23 -16.75
C THR A 36 3.20 0.69 -15.30
N ASN A 37 3.80 -0.04 -14.34
CA ASN A 37 3.63 0.16 -12.91
C ASN A 37 2.17 0.08 -12.42
N LYS A 38 1.26 -0.51 -13.22
CA LYS A 38 -0.11 -0.76 -12.80
C LYS A 38 -0.13 -1.67 -11.57
N ILE A 39 -0.92 -1.32 -10.58
CA ILE A 39 -1.04 -2.12 -9.34
C ILE A 39 -1.80 -3.41 -9.64
N LEU A 40 -1.20 -4.54 -9.27
CA LEU A 40 -1.75 -5.88 -9.46
C LEU A 40 -2.28 -6.49 -8.16
N GLY A 41 -1.72 -6.08 -7.03
CA GLY A 41 -2.11 -6.58 -5.71
C GLY A 41 -1.31 -5.93 -4.59
N ALA A 42 -1.83 -6.03 -3.37
CA ALA A 42 -1.12 -5.60 -2.17
C ALA A 42 -1.51 -6.50 -0.97
N GLN A 43 -0.58 -6.64 -0.03
CA GLN A 43 -0.76 -7.37 1.22
C GLN A 43 -0.31 -6.48 2.38
N PHE A 44 -0.96 -6.64 3.53
CA PHE A 44 -0.69 -5.84 4.72
C PHE A 44 -0.69 -6.74 5.96
N LEU A 45 0.21 -6.48 6.89
CA LEU A 45 0.25 -7.12 8.20
C LEU A 45 0.59 -6.08 9.27
N SER A 46 -0.27 -5.98 10.29
CA SER A 46 -0.07 -5.12 11.45
C SER A 46 -0.87 -5.62 12.65
N LYS A 47 -0.50 -5.17 13.85
CA LYS A 47 -1.36 -5.25 15.03
C LYS A 47 -2.43 -4.16 15.05
N TYR A 48 -2.19 -3.05 14.36
CA TYR A 48 -3.18 -2.01 14.13
C TYR A 48 -4.16 -2.47 13.05
N ASP A 49 -5.44 -2.08 13.15
CA ASP A 49 -6.44 -2.44 12.13
C ASP A 49 -6.21 -1.64 10.85
N ILE A 50 -5.67 -2.30 9.83
CA ILE A 50 -5.36 -1.75 8.51
C ILE A 50 -6.41 -2.11 7.44
N THR A 51 -7.56 -2.64 7.84
CA THR A 51 -8.58 -3.19 6.90
C THR A 51 -9.00 -2.15 5.85
N GLN A 52 -9.11 -0.87 6.25
CA GLN A 52 -9.49 0.21 5.34
C GLN A 52 -8.43 0.44 4.25
N SER A 53 -7.14 0.33 4.56
CA SER A 53 -6.06 0.46 3.56
C SER A 53 -6.14 -0.64 2.50
N ALA A 54 -6.46 -1.89 2.90
CA ALA A 54 -6.67 -2.98 1.95
C ALA A 54 -7.88 -2.70 1.02
N ASN A 55 -8.97 -2.15 1.57
CA ASN A 55 -10.13 -1.75 0.77
C ASN A 55 -9.81 -0.60 -0.20
N THR A 56 -9.02 0.39 0.22
CA THR A 56 -8.53 1.45 -0.67
C THR A 56 -7.72 0.88 -1.83
N LEU A 57 -6.82 -0.07 -1.55
CA LEU A 57 -6.04 -0.74 -2.61
C LEU A 57 -6.95 -1.53 -3.57
N SER A 58 -8.03 -2.14 -3.07
CA SER A 58 -9.03 -2.79 -3.93
C SER A 58 -9.66 -1.81 -4.92
N VAL A 59 -10.03 -0.61 -4.46
CA VAL A 59 -10.56 0.45 -5.34
C VAL A 59 -9.50 0.95 -6.33
N ALA A 60 -8.25 1.12 -5.89
CA ALA A 60 -7.16 1.54 -6.77
C ALA A 60 -6.89 0.53 -7.90
N ILE A 61 -6.87 -0.77 -7.56
CA ILE A 61 -6.71 -1.87 -8.52
C ILE A 61 -7.90 -1.91 -9.49
N GLN A 62 -9.13 -1.77 -8.98
CA GLN A 62 -10.35 -1.75 -9.81
C GLN A 62 -10.34 -0.61 -10.84
N ASN A 63 -9.76 0.54 -10.50
CA ASN A 63 -9.62 1.68 -11.40
C ASN A 63 -8.35 1.62 -12.26
N GLY A 64 -7.51 0.59 -12.09
CA GLY A 64 -6.28 0.40 -12.85
C GLY A 64 -5.20 1.44 -12.57
N MET A 65 -5.18 2.01 -11.36
CA MET A 65 -4.16 2.98 -10.94
C MET A 65 -2.74 2.39 -11.00
N THR A 66 -1.76 3.24 -11.26
CA THR A 66 -0.33 2.89 -11.15
C THR A 66 0.24 3.21 -9.76
N LEU A 67 1.49 2.79 -9.52
CA LEU A 67 2.22 3.18 -8.31
C LEU A 67 2.39 4.69 -8.19
N GLU A 68 2.59 5.40 -9.31
CA GLU A 68 2.71 6.86 -9.35
C GLU A 68 1.39 7.54 -8.98
N ASP A 69 0.26 7.05 -9.50
CA ASP A 69 -1.06 7.55 -9.12
C ASP A 69 -1.28 7.41 -7.61
N LEU A 70 -0.98 6.24 -7.04
CA LEU A 70 -1.15 5.98 -5.61
C LEU A 70 -0.20 6.84 -4.75
N ALA A 71 1.03 7.06 -5.21
CA ALA A 71 2.04 7.84 -4.49
C ALA A 71 1.74 9.35 -4.47
N LEU A 72 1.01 9.85 -5.47
CA LEU A 72 0.66 11.27 -5.61
C LEU A 72 -0.80 11.56 -5.22
N GLN A 73 -1.61 10.53 -5.01
CA GLN A 73 -2.99 10.66 -4.55
C GLN A 73 -3.02 11.38 -3.20
N ASP A 74 -3.96 12.33 -3.07
CA ASP A 74 -4.15 13.05 -1.82
C ASP A 74 -4.71 12.12 -0.75
N PHE A 75 -3.93 11.93 0.32
CA PHE A 75 -4.32 11.23 1.53
C PHE A 75 -4.30 12.20 2.69
N PHE A 76 -5.38 12.17 3.47
CA PHE A 76 -5.46 12.95 4.70
C PHE A 76 -4.31 12.60 5.63
N PHE A 77 -3.63 13.62 6.15
CA PHE A 77 -2.60 13.48 7.17
C PHE A 77 -3.02 14.18 8.45
N GLN A 78 -3.09 13.40 9.53
CA GLN A 78 -3.17 13.89 10.89
C GLN A 78 -2.49 12.85 11.79
N PRO A 79 -1.67 13.27 12.78
CA PRO A 79 -0.78 12.33 13.47
C PRO A 79 -1.45 11.39 14.49
N HIS A 80 -2.73 11.61 14.82
CA HIS A 80 -3.49 10.82 15.80
C HIS A 80 -4.21 9.63 15.18
#